data_AF-A0A7W7R3Z1-F1
#
_entry.id   AF-A0A7W7R3Z1-F1
#
_cell.length_a   1.000
_cell.length_b   1.000
_cell.length_c   1.000
_cell.angle_alpha   90.00
_cell.angle_beta   90.00
_cell.angle_gamma   90.00
#
_symmetry.space_group_name_H-M   'P 1'
#
loop_
_entity.id
_entity.type
_entity.pdbx_description
1 polymer ?
#
loop_
_entity_poly.entity_id
_entity_poly.type
_entity_poly.pdbx_seq_one_letter_code
_entity_poly.pdbx_strand_id
1 'polypeptide(L)' 'MRTECLADALDNRVEFGVWGGMTERERRALLRRRPTVISWRRLLETARTEYEESLATGVILSDYAQAG' A
#
# COMPACT_ATOMS: atom_id res chain seq x y z
N MET A 1 -13.39 -1.49 -0.74
CA MET A 1 -13.54 -0.09 -0.29
C MET A 1 -12.33 0.56 0.38
N ARG A 2 -11.70 0.02 1.44
CA ARG A 2 -10.58 0.72 2.13
C ARG A 2 -9.39 1.02 1.19
N THR A 3 -9.00 0.05 0.36
CA THR A 3 -7.89 0.18 -0.59
C THR A 3 -8.21 1.14 -1.75
N GLU A 4 -9.43 1.09 -2.27
CA GLU A 4 -9.88 1.97 -3.38
C GLU A 4 -9.90 3.44 -2.95
N CYS A 5 -10.39 3.73 -1.74
CA CYS A 5 -10.42 5.08 -1.17
C CYS A 5 -9.01 5.65 -0.96
N LEU A 6 -8.05 4.81 -0.52
CA LEU A 6 -6.65 5.22 -0.37
C LEU A 6 -5.97 5.42 -1.73
N ALA A 7 -6.19 4.52 -2.68
CA ALA A 7 -5.63 4.62 -4.02
C ALA A 7 -6.07 5.91 -4.71
N ASP A 8 -7.35 6.25 -4.64
CA ASP A 8 -7.90 7.47 -5.23
C ASP A 8 -7.29 8.75 -4.60
N ALA A 9 -7.12 8.75 -3.28
CA ALA A 9 -6.48 9.87 -2.58
C ALA A 9 -4.99 10.04 -2.97
N LEU A 10 -4.28 8.95 -3.24
CA LEU A 10 -2.87 8.99 -3.67
C LEU A 10 -2.73 9.39 -5.14
N ASP A 11 -3.57 8.84 -6.02
CA ASP A 11 -3.58 9.14 -7.45
C ASP A 11 -3.93 10.62 -7.69
N ASN A 12 -4.94 11.15 -6.98
CA ASN A 12 -5.35 12.56 -7.07
C ASN A 12 -4.53 13.51 -6.16
N ARG A 13 -3.53 12.99 -5.44
CA ARG A 13 -2.68 13.76 -4.50
C ARG A 13 -3.48 14.60 -3.50
N VAL A 14 -4.56 14.03 -2.95
CA VAL A 14 -5.42 14.70 -1.98
C VAL A 14 -4.62 15.07 -0.73
N GLU A 15 -4.52 16.38 -0.49
CA GLU A 15 -3.66 16.94 0.56
C GLU A 15 -4.16 16.64 1.97
N PHE A 16 -5.49 16.66 2.18
CA PHE A 16 -6.09 16.64 3.51
C PHE A 16 -6.97 15.42 3.80
N GLY A 17 -7.11 15.08 5.08
CA GLY A 17 -8.02 14.04 5.58
C GLY A 17 -7.41 12.64 5.72
N VAL A 18 -8.20 11.72 6.26
CA VAL A 18 -7.83 10.31 6.48
C VAL A 18 -8.52 9.44 5.43
N TRP A 19 -7.71 8.72 4.65
CA TRP A 19 -8.19 7.93 3.49
C TRP A 19 -7.71 6.51 3.62
N GLY A 20 -8.64 5.54 3.58
CA GLY A 20 -8.32 4.14 3.80
C GLY A 20 -7.50 3.89 5.07
N GLY A 21 -7.72 4.70 6.12
CA GLY A 21 -7.01 4.66 7.40
C GLY A 21 -5.53 5.05 7.38
N MET A 22 -5.08 5.78 6.35
CA MET A 22 -3.80 6.50 6.37
C MET A 22 -4.01 8.00 6.60
N THR A 23 -3.16 8.56 7.45
CA THR A 23 -3.04 10.00 7.70
C THR A 23 -2.33 10.72 6.54
N GLU A 24 -2.46 12.04 6.49
CA GLU A 24 -1.77 12.90 5.53
C GLU A 24 -0.24 12.70 5.56
N ARG A 25 0.32 12.60 6.78
CA ARG A 25 1.76 12.42 7.00
C ARG A 25 2.27 11.14 6.35
N GLU A 26 1.52 10.05 6.51
CA GLU A 26 1.89 8.75 5.95
C GLU A 26 1.77 8.74 4.42
N ARG A 27 0.71 9.34 3.86
CA ARG A 27 0.56 9.48 2.40
C ARG A 27 1.70 10.31 1.81
N ARG A 28 2.08 11.43 2.44
CA ARG A 28 3.18 12.27 1.98
C ARG A 28 4.52 11.55 2.05
N ALA A 29 4.75 10.70 3.06
CA ALA A 29 5.93 9.85 3.12
C ALA A 29 5.97 8.84 1.96
N LEU A 30 4.83 8.23 1.61
CA LEU A 30 4.72 7.30 0.48
C LEU A 30 5.00 7.96 -0.86
N LEU A 31 4.40 9.13 -1.12
CA LEU A 31 4.64 9.90 -2.34
C LEU A 31 6.12 10.30 -2.48
N ARG A 32 6.79 10.65 -1.37
CA ARG A 32 8.24 10.94 -1.40
C ARG A 32 9.10 9.71 -1.67
N ARG A 33 8.72 8.55 -1.12
CA ARG A 33 9.50 7.30 -1.28
C ARG A 33 9.35 6.70 -2.67
N ARG A 34 8.23 6.93 -3.35
CA ARG A 34 7.93 6.34 -4.67
C ARG A 34 7.36 7.39 -5.63
N PRO A 35 8.18 8.38 -6.05
CA PRO A 35 7.72 9.46 -6.93
C PRO A 35 7.38 8.99 -8.36
N THR A 36 7.82 7.79 -8.75
CA THR A 36 7.64 7.23 -10.10
C THR A 36 6.36 6.40 -10.25
N VAL A 37 5.59 6.22 -9.17
CA VAL A 37 4.34 5.45 -9.23
C VAL A 37 3.26 6.30 -9.90
N ILE A 38 2.82 5.85 -11.07
CA ILE A 38 1.80 6.52 -11.88
C ILE A 38 0.38 6.08 -11.50
N SER A 39 0.23 4.84 -10.99
CA SER A 39 -1.05 4.31 -10.52
C SER A 39 -0.88 3.60 -9.19
N TRP A 40 -1.27 4.29 -8.13
CA TRP A 40 -1.32 3.75 -6.77
C TRP A 40 -2.38 2.68 -6.62
N ARG A 41 -3.47 2.78 -7.37
CA ARG A 41 -4.47 1.71 -7.46
C ARG A 41 -3.84 0.38 -7.82
N ARG A 42 -3.15 0.31 -8.98
CA ARG A 42 -2.50 -0.95 -9.41
C ARG A 42 -1.50 -1.45 -8.38
N LEU A 43 -0.65 -0.56 -7.87
CA LEU A 43 0.36 -0.93 -6.89
C LEU A 43 -0.26 -1.54 -5.61
N LEU A 44 -1.31 -0.91 -5.08
CA LEU A 44 -1.97 -1.37 -3.85
C LEU A 44 -2.81 -2.63 -4.08
N GLU A 45 -3.42 -2.78 -5.25
CA GLU A 45 -4.14 -4.00 -5.64
C GLU A 45 -3.18 -5.18 -5.77
N THR A 46 -2.05 -5.01 -6.48
CA THR A 46 -1.01 -6.04 -6.59
C THR A 46 -0.47 -6.44 -5.22
N ALA A 47 -0.09 -5.46 -4.38
CA ALA A 47 0.40 -5.73 -3.04
C ALA A 47 -0.63 -6.47 -2.15
N ARG A 48 -1.93 -6.16 -2.31
CA ARG A 48 -3.00 -6.88 -1.63
C ARG A 48 -3.09 -8.32 -2.11
N THR A 49 -3.09 -8.56 -3.42
CA THR A 49 -3.16 -9.90 -4.00
C THR A 49 -1.96 -10.74 -3.58
N GLU A 50 -0.73 -10.21 -3.68
CA GLU A 50 0.48 -10.89 -3.21
C GLU A 50 0.38 -11.25 -1.72
N TYR A 51 -0.15 -10.34 -0.90
CA TYR A 51 -0.36 -10.60 0.53
C TYR A 51 -1.41 -11.70 0.76
N GLU A 52 -2.55 -11.65 0.06
CA GLU A 52 -3.59 -12.67 0.15
C GLU A 52 -3.09 -14.05 -0.33
N GLU A 53 -2.31 -14.10 -1.41
CA GLU A 53 -1.67 -15.31 -1.93
C GLU A 53 -0.63 -15.86 -0.95
N SER A 54 0.18 -14.99 -0.34
CA SER A 54 1.16 -15.39 0.68
C SER A 54 0.48 -15.97 1.93
N LEU A 55 -0.67 -15.40 2.35
CA LEU A 55 -1.51 -15.95 3.41
C LEU A 55 -2.12 -17.29 3.02
N ALA A 56 -2.63 -17.42 1.79
CA ALA A 56 -3.25 -18.64 1.29
C ALA A 56 -2.25 -19.79 1.10
N THR A 57 -1.00 -19.47 0.75
CA THR A 57 0.07 -20.45 0.51
C THR A 57 0.80 -20.84 1.81
N GLY A 58 0.48 -20.22 2.95
CA GLY A 58 1.12 -20.52 4.24
C GLY A 58 2.57 -20.06 4.34
N VAL A 59 3.03 -19.18 3.43
CA VAL A 59 4.39 -18.60 3.41
C VAL A 59 4.40 -17.27 4.18
N ILE A 60 3.78 -17.26 5.35
CA ILE A 60 3.90 -16.15 6.29
C ILE A 60 4.68 -16.71 7.46
N LEU A 61 6.01 -16.78 7.33
CA LEU A 61 7.02 -16.79 8.41
C LEU A 61 8.39 -17.34 7.97
N SER A 62 8.57 -17.92 6.77
CA SER A 62 9.89 -18.44 6.36
C SER A 62 10.95 -17.34 6.13
N ASP A 63 10.52 -16.18 5.63
CA ASP A 63 11.48 -15.17 5.14
C ASP A 63 11.94 -14.20 6.24
N TYR A 64 11.18 -14.07 7.33
CA TYR A 64 11.60 -13.29 8.50
C TYR A 64 12.58 -14.06 9.42
N ALA A 65 12.73 -15.37 9.26
CA ALA A 65 13.63 -16.19 10.07
C ALA A 65 15.09 -16.19 9.59
N GLN A 66 15.41 -15.55 8.45
CA GLN A 66 16.75 -15.57 7.85
C GLN A 66 17.51 -14.23 7.92
N ALA A 67 16.91 -13.20 8.53
CA ALA A 67 17.61 -11.98 8.90
C ALA A 67 18.05 -12.08 10.37
N GLY A 68 19.14 -12.82 10.59
CA GLY A 68 19.89 -12.82 11.85
C GLY A 68 20.59 -11.49 12.13
#